data_AF-Q0FCF4-F1
#
_entry.id   AF-Q0FCF4-F1
#
_cell.length_a   1.000
_cell.length_b   1.000
_cell.length_c   1.000
_cell.angle_alpha   90.00
_cell.angle_beta   90.00
_cell.angle_gamma   90.00
#
_symmetry.space_group_name_H-M   'P 1'
#
loop_
_entity.id
_entity.type
_entity.pdbx_description
1 polymer ?
#
loop_
_entity_poly.entity_id
_entity_poly.type
_entity_poly.pdbx_seq_one_letter_code
_entity_poly.pdbx_strand_id
1 'polypeptide(L)'
;MKKVKKSTQDYPILGRWISWVDKPGSNQKIFYILIILCIASFGLEWTYEKHAYFEIENYKGFYAIYGFIVFSILIFIATLLRKIIKVREDFYLEKSIESEVYPEDQIQRIDHNA
;
A
#
# COMPACT_ATOMS: atom_id res chain seq x y z
N MET A 1 -19.30 -12.73 24.28
CA MET A 1 -17.85 -12.40 24.28
C MET A 1 -17.67 -10.88 24.30
N LYS A 2 -16.99 -10.31 25.32
CA LYS A 2 -16.65 -8.86 25.35
C LYS A 2 -15.43 -8.63 24.45
N LYS A 3 -15.56 -7.86 23.37
CA LYS A 3 -14.40 -7.42 22.58
C LYS A 3 -13.53 -6.52 23.45
N VAL A 4 -12.35 -7.01 23.85
CA VAL A 4 -11.34 -6.19 24.53
C VAL A 4 -10.85 -5.15 23.53
N LYS A 5 -11.26 -3.89 23.68
CA LYS A 5 -10.72 -2.78 22.89
C LYS A 5 -9.30 -2.52 23.40
N LYS A 6 -8.28 -2.98 22.65
CA LYS A 6 -6.88 -2.56 22.89
C LYS A 6 -6.78 -1.03 22.75
N SER A 7 -6.18 -0.38 23.73
CA SER A 7 -5.97 1.07 23.72
C SER A 7 -4.68 1.39 22.97
N THR A 8 -4.61 2.54 22.29
CA THR A 8 -3.42 2.96 21.52
C THR A 8 -2.15 3.04 22.39
N GLN A 9 -2.28 3.11 23.71
CA GLN A 9 -1.17 3.14 24.67
C GLN A 9 -0.45 1.79 24.83
N ASP A 10 -1.08 0.69 24.42
CA ASP A 10 -0.52 -0.68 24.51
C ASP A 10 0.45 -1.00 23.36
N TYR A 11 0.59 -0.10 22.37
CA TYR A 11 1.49 -0.29 21.24
C TYR A 11 2.94 0.09 21.56
N PRO A 12 3.92 -0.61 20.93
CA PRO A 12 5.31 -0.17 20.91
C PRO A 12 5.42 1.24 20.30
N ILE A 13 6.48 1.96 20.62
CA ILE A 13 6.64 3.40 20.32
C ILE A 13 6.28 3.70 18.86
N LEU A 14 6.87 3.00 17.90
CA LEU A 14 6.58 3.16 16.47
C LEU A 14 5.11 2.93 16.11
N GLY A 15 4.49 1.89 16.68
CA GLY A 15 3.07 1.59 16.47
C GLY A 15 2.16 2.71 16.99
N ARG A 16 2.57 3.39 18.06
CA ARG A 16 1.84 4.54 18.61
C ARG A 16 1.88 5.74 17.68
N TRP A 17 3.05 6.05 17.10
CA TRP A 17 3.21 7.13 16.13
C TRP A 17 2.45 6.86 14.83
N ILE A 18 2.48 5.62 14.33
CA ILE A 18 1.84 5.26 13.05
C ILE A 18 0.33 5.00 13.18
N SER A 19 -0.19 4.85 14.41
CA SER A 19 -1.60 4.48 14.69
C SER A 19 -2.67 5.40 14.08
N TRP A 20 -2.28 6.59 13.62
CA TRP A 20 -3.15 7.49 12.89
C TRP A 20 -3.51 6.99 11.48
N VAL A 21 -2.67 6.15 10.86
CA VAL A 21 -2.92 5.56 9.54
C VAL A 21 -4.12 4.61 9.55
N ASP A 22 -4.35 3.91 10.66
CA ASP A 22 -5.43 2.92 10.77
C ASP A 22 -6.81 3.54 11.08
N LYS A 23 -6.88 4.84 11.34
CA LYS A 23 -8.15 5.51 11.67
C LYS A 23 -9.02 5.65 10.42
N PRO A 24 -10.35 5.46 10.53
CA PRO A 24 -11.26 5.68 9.42
C PRO A 24 -11.11 7.12 8.90
N GLY A 25 -10.95 7.29 7.60
CA GLY A 25 -10.70 8.58 6.95
C GLY A 25 -9.22 8.97 6.82
N SER A 26 -8.27 8.17 7.33
CA SER A 26 -6.83 8.43 7.14
C SER A 26 -6.40 8.35 5.67
N ASN A 27 -7.03 7.47 4.89
CA ASN A 27 -6.78 7.33 3.45
C ASN A 27 -6.93 8.65 2.69
N GLN A 28 -7.95 9.45 3.01
CA GLN A 28 -8.17 10.76 2.39
C GLN A 28 -7.05 11.72 2.74
N LYS A 29 -6.55 11.69 3.99
CA LYS A 29 -5.46 12.55 4.45
C LYS A 29 -4.15 12.19 3.75
N ILE A 30 -3.85 10.90 3.61
CA ILE A 30 -2.67 10.43 2.86
C ILE A 30 -2.75 10.88 1.40
N PHE A 31 -3.94 10.78 0.79
CA PHE A 31 -4.16 11.24 -0.58
C PHE A 31 -3.93 12.76 -0.73
N TYR A 32 -4.47 13.58 0.18
CA TYR A 32 -4.23 15.03 0.15
C TYR A 32 -2.76 15.39 0.41
N ILE A 33 -2.07 14.69 1.31
CA ILE A 33 -0.63 14.89 1.55
C ILE A 33 0.16 14.61 0.27
N LEU A 34 -0.17 13.53 -0.43
CA LEU A 34 0.48 13.19 -1.70
C LEU A 34 0.24 14.26 -2.76
N ILE A 35 -1.01 14.76 -2.89
CA ILE A 35 -1.33 15.86 -3.82
C ILE A 35 -0.51 17.10 -3.48
N ILE A 36 -0.44 17.49 -2.21
CA ILE A 36 0.34 18.64 -1.76
C ILE A 36 1.81 18.46 -2.12
N LEU A 37 2.38 17.27 -1.91
CA LEU A 37 3.76 16.98 -2.27
C LEU A 37 3.99 17.07 -3.78
N CYS A 38 3.08 16.55 -4.61
CA CYS A 38 3.16 16.68 -6.06
C CYS A 38 3.11 18.15 -6.52
N ILE A 39 2.20 18.95 -5.97
CA ILE A 39 2.10 20.38 -6.29
C ILE A 39 3.35 21.13 -5.82
N ALA A 40 3.86 20.82 -4.62
CA ALA A 40 5.08 21.42 -4.09
C ALA A 40 6.29 21.11 -4.97
N SER A 41 6.47 19.84 -5.36
CA SER A 41 7.52 19.44 -6.31
C SER A 41 7.38 20.16 -7.66
N PHE A 42 6.16 20.31 -8.17
CA PHE A 42 5.91 21.07 -9.40
C PHE A 42 6.24 22.57 -9.23
N GLY A 43 5.91 23.17 -8.09
CA GLY A 43 6.23 24.57 -7.79
C GLY A 43 7.73 24.83 -7.65
N LEU A 44 8.47 23.90 -7.02
CA LEU A 44 9.91 24.00 -6.84
C LEU A 44 10.68 24.03 -8.17
N GLU A 45 10.16 23.41 -9.22
CA GLU A 45 10.74 23.43 -10.56
C GLU A 45 10.86 24.83 -11.15
N TRP A 46 10.10 25.80 -10.65
CA TRP A 46 10.17 27.19 -11.13
C TRP A 46 11.34 27.99 -10.53
N THR A 47 11.89 27.50 -9.41
CA THR A 47 12.91 28.19 -8.62
C THR A 47 14.34 27.96 -9.10
N TYR A 48 14.59 26.87 -9.83
CA TYR A 48 15.93 26.46 -10.26
C TYR A 48 16.14 26.65 -11.75
N GLU A 49 17.29 27.21 -12.12
CA GLU A 49 17.77 27.21 -13.51
C GLU A 49 18.34 25.82 -13.82
N LYS A 50 17.81 25.19 -14.87
CA LYS A 50 18.23 23.86 -15.30
C LYS A 50 19.32 23.99 -16.35
N HIS A 51 20.45 23.30 -16.14
CA HIS A 51 21.45 23.09 -17.18
C HIS A 51 21.04 21.89 -18.04
N ALA A 52 19.99 22.08 -18.84
CA ALA A 52 19.51 21.07 -19.78
C ALA A 52 20.50 20.85 -20.93
N TYR A 53 20.69 19.58 -21.31
CA TYR A 53 21.50 19.23 -22.50
C TYR A 53 20.67 19.32 -23.78
N PHE A 54 19.35 19.19 -23.68
CA PHE A 54 18.42 19.22 -24.80
C PHE A 54 17.47 20.41 -24.70
N GLU A 55 17.11 21.03 -25.83
CA GLU A 55 16.24 22.21 -25.87
C GLU A 55 14.86 21.97 -25.24
N ILE A 56 14.37 20.73 -25.30
CA ILE A 56 13.06 20.32 -24.75
C ILE A 56 13.06 20.33 -23.22
N GLU A 57 14.21 20.05 -22.60
CA GLU A 57 14.37 20.00 -21.13
C GLU A 57 14.43 21.41 -20.51
N ASN A 58 14.73 22.43 -21.31
CA ASN A 58 14.66 23.84 -20.88
C ASN A 58 13.22 24.31 -20.62
N TYR A 59 12.21 23.55 -21.05
CA TYR A 59 10.83 23.91 -20.77
C TYR A 59 10.54 23.81 -19.26
N LYS A 60 9.99 24.89 -18.70
CA LYS A 60 9.62 24.95 -17.28
C LYS A 60 8.58 23.88 -16.96
N GLY A 61 8.85 23.07 -15.94
CA GLY A 61 7.98 21.97 -15.51
C GLY A 61 8.09 20.67 -16.33
N PHE A 62 9.02 20.57 -17.30
CA PHE A 62 9.20 19.37 -18.12
C PHE A 62 9.38 18.09 -17.28
N TYR A 63 10.29 18.09 -16.31
CA TYR A 63 10.59 16.90 -15.51
C TYR A 63 9.44 16.52 -14.56
N ALA A 64 8.75 17.50 -13.98
CA ALA A 64 7.59 17.20 -13.14
C ALA A 64 6.44 16.55 -13.93
N ILE A 65 6.16 17.05 -15.14
CA ILE A 65 5.15 16.44 -16.03
C ILE A 65 5.61 15.07 -16.51
N TYR A 66 6.86 14.95 -16.97
CA TYR A 66 7.43 13.70 -17.45
C TYR A 66 7.41 12.62 -16.36
N GLY A 67 7.92 12.92 -15.16
CA GLY A 67 7.92 12.00 -14.03
C GLY A 67 6.52 11.56 -13.63
N PHE A 68 5.56 12.49 -13.60
CA PHE A 68 4.16 12.18 -13.29
C PHE A 68 3.53 11.24 -14.34
N ILE A 69 3.77 11.49 -15.63
CA ILE A 69 3.24 10.67 -16.73
C ILE A 69 3.85 9.27 -16.70
N VAL A 70 5.19 9.18 -16.62
CA VAL A 70 5.90 7.88 -16.59
C VAL A 70 5.45 7.05 -15.40
N PHE A 71 5.36 7.65 -14.22
CA PHE A 71 4.91 6.94 -13.02
C PHE A 71 3.44 6.50 -13.10
N SER A 72 2.57 7.36 -13.65
CA SER A 72 1.16 7.01 -13.87
C SER A 72 1.02 5.83 -14.83
N ILE A 73 1.76 5.83 -15.95
CA ILE A 73 1.79 4.71 -16.90
C ILE A 73 2.28 3.43 -16.21
N LEU A 74 3.33 3.51 -15.39
CA LEU A 74 3.85 2.37 -14.62
C LEU A 74 2.76 1.75 -13.73
N ILE A 75 1.98 2.56 -13.01
CA ILE A 75 0.87 2.08 -12.17
C ILE A 75 -0.19 1.37 -13.01
N PHE A 76 -0.56 1.92 -14.17
CA PHE A 76 -1.53 1.29 -15.07
C PHE A 76 -1.01 -0.04 -15.61
N ILE A 77 0.26 -0.12 -16.00
CA ILE A 77 0.89 -1.36 -16.43
C ILE A 77 0.88 -2.40 -15.30
N ALA A 78 1.27 -2.02 -14.08
CA ALA A 78 1.23 -2.93 -12.92
C ALA A 78 -0.20 -3.43 -12.64
N THR A 79 -1.19 -2.55 -12.78
CA THR A 79 -2.62 -2.88 -12.61
C THR A 79 -3.11 -3.83 -13.70
N LEU A 80 -2.68 -3.63 -14.95
CA LEU A 80 -2.98 -4.53 -16.06
C LEU A 80 -2.32 -5.89 -15.86
N LEU A 81 -1.04 -5.90 -15.48
CA LEU A 81 -0.29 -7.12 -15.19
C LEU A 81 -0.95 -7.91 -14.05
N ARG A 82 -1.46 -7.24 -13.02
CA ARG A 82 -2.23 -7.88 -11.94
C ARG A 82 -3.44 -8.64 -12.48
N LYS A 83 -4.15 -8.12 -13.48
CA LYS A 83 -5.29 -8.84 -14.08
C LYS A 83 -4.86 -10.11 -14.81
N ILE A 84 -3.68 -10.09 -15.43
CA ILE A 84 -3.13 -11.24 -16.18
C ILE A 84 -2.60 -12.30 -15.21
N ILE A 85 -1.88 -11.89 -14.16
CA ILE A 85 -1.23 -12.80 -13.21
C ILE A 85 -2.21 -13.34 -12.17
N LYS A 86 -3.32 -12.65 -11.86
CA LYS A 86 -4.22 -13.04 -10.76
C LYS A 86 -4.74 -14.46 -10.99
N VAL A 87 -4.32 -15.35 -10.09
CA VAL A 87 -4.76 -16.75 -10.04
C VAL A 87 -6.06 -16.84 -9.22
N ARG A 88 -6.87 -17.85 -9.55
CA ARG A 88 -8.08 -18.24 -8.82
C ARG A 88 -7.76 -18.64 -7.37
N GLU A 89 -8.64 -18.27 -6.44
CA GLU A 89 -8.40 -18.43 -4.99
C GLU A 89 -8.25 -19.90 -4.58
N ASP A 90 -8.88 -20.80 -5.32
CA ASP A 90 -8.88 -22.23 -5.13
C ASP A 90 -7.74 -22.98 -5.82
N PHE A 91 -6.81 -22.28 -6.47
CA PHE A 91 -5.74 -22.93 -7.22
C PHE A 91 -4.84 -23.83 -6.36
N TYR A 92 -4.67 -23.52 -5.08
CA TYR A 92 -3.88 -24.33 -4.14
C TYR A 92 -4.72 -25.12 -3.14
N LEU A 93 -6.06 -25.05 -3.23
CA LEU A 93 -6.96 -25.66 -2.23
C LEU A 93 -6.80 -27.18 -2.15
N GLU A 94 -6.59 -27.88 -3.28
CA GLU A 94 -6.38 -29.33 -3.29
C GLU A 94 -5.04 -29.77 -2.64
N LYS A 95 -4.05 -28.88 -2.62
CA LYS A 95 -2.73 -29.13 -2.02
C LYS A 95 -2.53 -28.34 -0.73
N SER A 96 -3.61 -27.80 -0.15
CA SER A 96 -3.52 -27.03 1.09
C SER A 96 -3.58 -27.98 2.28
N ILE A 97 -2.89 -27.60 3.36
CA ILE A 97 -2.90 -28.33 4.64
C ILE A 97 -4.34 -28.46 5.19
N GLU A 98 -5.22 -27.53 4.87
CA GLU A 98 -6.64 -27.59 5.26
C GLU A 98 -7.40 -28.75 4.61
N SER A 99 -6.95 -29.23 3.43
CA SER A 99 -7.56 -30.38 2.74
C SER A 99 -7.07 -31.73 3.27
N GLU A 100 -5.97 -31.74 4.04
CA GLU A 100 -5.41 -32.95 4.62
C GLU A 100 -6.21 -33.41 5.84
N VAL A 101 -6.38 -34.72 5.99
CA VAL A 101 -6.94 -35.31 7.21
C VAL A 101 -5.89 -35.18 8.31
N TYR A 102 -6.15 -34.30 9.28
CA TYR A 102 -5.26 -34.13 10.43
C TYR A 102 -5.14 -35.43 11.23
N PRO A 103 -3.91 -35.83 11.62
CA PRO A 103 -3.70 -37.05 12.38
C PRO A 103 -4.18 -36.85 13.82
N GLU A 104 -5.00 -37.79 14.30
CA GLU A 104 -5.74 -37.66 15.58
C GLU A 104 -4.82 -37.53 16.82
N ASP A 105 -3.58 -37.99 16.74
CA ASP A 105 -2.57 -37.89 17.80
C ASP A 105 -2.08 -36.45 18.04
N GLN A 106 -2.28 -35.56 17.07
CA GLN A 106 -1.92 -34.14 17.16
C GLN A 106 -3.13 -33.24 17.44
N ILE A 107 -4.35 -33.80 17.51
CA ILE A 107 -5.58 -33.03 17.72
C ILE A 107 -5.90 -32.96 19.21
N GLN A 108 -5.62 -31.82 19.84
CA GLN A 108 -6.07 -31.55 21.20
C GLN A 108 -7.52 -31.04 21.18
N ARG A 109 -8.49 -31.95 21.34
CA ARG A 109 -9.91 -31.61 21.41
C ARG A 109 -10.24 -31.06 22.80
N ILE A 110 -10.38 -29.73 22.89
CA ILE A 110 -10.86 -29.06 24.12
C ILE A 110 -12.38 -29.12 24.12
N ASP A 111 -12.96 -29.82 25.09
CA ASP A 111 -14.41 -29.78 25.31
C ASP A 111 -14.79 -28.44 25.95
N HIS A 112 -15.67 -27.69 25.30
CA HIS A 112 -16.12 -26.38 25.74
C HIS A 112 -17.44 -26.45 26.54
N ASN A 113 -17.98 -27.65 26.77
CA ASN A 113 -19.25 -27.90 27.47
C ASN A 113 -19.09 -28.73 28.77
N ALA A 114 -17.88 -28.86 29.30
CA ALA A 114 -17.63 -29.47 30.61
C ALA A 114 -17.73 -28.45 31.77
#